data_AF-A0A449E6A9-F1
#
_entry.id   AF-A0A449E6A9-F1
#
_cell.length_a   1.000
_cell.length_b   1.000
_cell.length_c   1.000
_cell.angle_alpha   90.00
_cell.angle_beta   90.00
_cell.angle_gamma   90.00
#
_symmetry.space_group_name_H-M   'P 1'
#
loop_
_entity.id
_entity.type
_entity.pdbx_description
1 polymer ?
#
loop_
_entity_poly.entity_id
_entity_poly.type
_entity_poly.pdbx_seq_one_letter_code
_entity_poly.pdbx_strand_id
1 'polypeptide(L)'
;MDETKKQQLALEKKQFSLKIMYFNRYLVIRYLTAFFFFINLNWLVLLLIARSSAWLLPLSLLALIVPAIGEQVILYRTHTNRAPWTSNYFKIQGMMNVGISGLLLTPWYRSFFPFMSNDHSTKLFLLALFVSGIFVCGFCWFRLEKIERNQDRQYQRVKQYEKISQLGKGSN
;
A
#
# COMPACT_ATOMS: atom_id res chain seq x y z
N MET A 1 -26.39 6.98 -39.25
CA MET A 1 -26.40 5.91 -38.22
C MET A 1 -25.00 5.59 -37.69
N ASP A 2 -23.92 5.82 -38.46
CA ASP A 2 -22.54 5.54 -38.05
C ASP A 2 -21.94 6.61 -37.10
N GLU A 3 -22.31 7.88 -37.26
CA GLU A 3 -21.78 8.98 -36.43
C GLU A 3 -22.24 8.93 -34.96
N THR A 4 -23.50 8.56 -34.73
CA THR A 4 -24.07 8.43 -33.37
C THR A 4 -23.40 7.30 -32.58
N LYS A 5 -23.08 6.18 -33.25
CA LYS A 5 -22.29 5.08 -32.66
C LYS A 5 -20.86 5.51 -32.34
N LYS A 6 -20.20 6.24 -33.25
CA LYS A 6 -18.84 6.80 -33.01
C LYS A 6 -18.82 7.76 -31.82
N GLN A 7 -19.84 8.62 -31.68
CA GLN A 7 -19.97 9.54 -30.55
C GLN A 7 -20.23 8.82 -29.22
N GLN A 8 -21.12 7.82 -29.20
CA GLN A 8 -21.36 6.98 -28.02
C GLN A 8 -20.09 6.26 -27.57
N LEU A 9 -19.37 5.64 -28.52
CA LEU A 9 -18.12 4.93 -28.23
C LEU A 9 -17.02 5.86 -27.70
N ALA A 10 -16.95 7.11 -28.21
CA ALA A 10 -16.05 8.13 -27.68
C ALA A 10 -16.42 8.56 -26.25
N LEU A 11 -17.72 8.63 -25.93
CA LEU A 11 -18.21 8.95 -24.59
C LEU A 11 -17.88 7.84 -23.59
N GLU A 12 -18.11 6.58 -23.97
CA GLU A 12 -17.77 5.41 -23.15
C GLU A 12 -16.26 5.32 -22.88
N LYS A 13 -15.43 5.54 -23.92
CA LYS A 13 -13.97 5.60 -23.76
C LYS A 13 -13.54 6.69 -22.76
N LYS A 14 -14.17 7.86 -22.79
CA LYS A 14 -13.89 8.96 -21.85
C LYS A 14 -14.30 8.59 -20.41
N GLN A 15 -15.49 8.02 -20.22
CA GLN A 15 -15.95 7.57 -18.90
C GLN A 15 -15.06 6.46 -18.34
N PHE A 16 -14.65 5.52 -19.18
CA PHE A 16 -13.73 4.45 -18.82
C PHE A 16 -12.34 4.99 -18.43
N SER A 17 -11.81 5.95 -19.20
CA SER A 17 -10.54 6.61 -18.90
C SER A 17 -10.58 7.34 -17.54
N LEU A 18 -11.65 8.08 -17.25
CA LEU A 18 -11.84 8.73 -15.94
C LEU A 18 -11.85 7.73 -14.79
N LYS A 19 -12.55 6.60 -14.97
CA LYS A 19 -12.61 5.51 -13.98
C LYS A 19 -11.21 4.95 -13.70
N ILE A 20 -10.41 4.71 -14.74
CA ILE A 20 -9.01 4.27 -14.62
C ILE A 20 -8.16 5.30 -13.85
N MET A 21 -8.32 6.59 -14.12
CA MET A 21 -7.54 7.62 -13.44
C MET A 21 -7.84 7.67 -11.93
N TYR A 22 -9.11 7.51 -11.53
CA TYR A 22 -9.47 7.38 -10.11
C TYR A 22 -8.85 6.14 -9.48
N PHE A 23 -8.80 5.00 -10.19
CA PHE A 23 -8.15 3.78 -9.70
C PHE A 23 -6.64 3.91 -9.54
N ASN A 24 -6.00 4.65 -10.42
CA ASN A 24 -4.55 4.83 -10.38
C ASN A 24 -4.07 5.59 -9.13
N ARG A 25 -4.97 6.29 -8.41
CA ARG A 25 -4.65 6.99 -7.16
C ARG A 25 -4.10 6.04 -6.09
N TYR A 26 -4.68 4.85 -5.97
CA TYR A 26 -4.35 3.83 -4.97
C TYR A 26 -3.36 2.76 -5.45
N LEU A 27 -2.94 2.82 -6.71
CA LEU A 27 -2.10 1.78 -7.32
C LEU A 27 -0.81 1.55 -6.51
N VAL A 28 -0.09 2.62 -6.18
CA VAL A 28 1.14 2.52 -5.37
C VAL A 28 0.89 1.93 -3.99
N ILE A 29 -0.23 2.29 -3.35
CA ILE A 29 -0.59 1.75 -2.04
C ILE A 29 -0.78 0.23 -2.13
N ARG A 30 -1.48 -0.25 -3.16
CA ARG A 30 -1.69 -1.68 -3.40
C ARG A 30 -0.39 -2.46 -3.59
N TYR A 31 0.53 -1.94 -4.42
CA TYR A 31 1.82 -2.59 -4.63
C TYR A 31 2.66 -2.64 -3.35
N LEU A 32 2.65 -1.56 -2.56
CA LEU A 32 3.37 -1.53 -1.29
C LEU A 32 2.73 -2.45 -0.24
N THR A 33 1.39 -2.57 -0.20
CA THR A 33 0.70 -3.57 0.62
C THR A 33 1.12 -4.99 0.23
N ALA A 34 1.11 -5.32 -1.06
CA ALA A 34 1.57 -6.64 -1.53
C ALA A 34 3.05 -6.89 -1.22
N PHE A 35 3.91 -5.87 -1.35
CA PHE A 35 5.32 -5.94 -0.97
C PHE A 35 5.50 -6.32 0.51
N PHE A 36 4.77 -5.67 1.42
CA PHE A 36 4.82 -6.03 2.85
C PHE A 36 4.19 -7.41 3.13
N PHE A 37 3.17 -7.83 2.40
CA PHE A 37 2.65 -9.19 2.49
C PHE A 37 3.77 -10.21 2.25
N PHE A 38 4.50 -10.06 1.15
CA PHE A 38 5.56 -11.00 0.79
C PHE A 38 6.74 -10.96 1.76
N ILE A 39 7.14 -9.78 2.25
CA ILE A 39 8.20 -9.69 3.26
C ILE A 39 7.80 -10.42 4.54
N ASN A 40 6.61 -10.13 5.08
CA ASN A 40 6.13 -10.78 6.31
C ASN A 40 5.94 -12.29 6.12
N LEU A 41 5.46 -12.72 4.94
CA LEU A 41 5.33 -14.12 4.59
C LEU A 41 6.69 -14.83 4.53
N ASN A 42 7.68 -14.23 3.86
CA ASN A 42 9.03 -14.79 3.81
C ASN A 42 9.63 -14.90 5.22
N TRP A 43 9.46 -13.87 6.04
CA TRP A 43 9.96 -13.89 7.40
C TRP A 43 9.29 -14.97 8.26
N LEU A 44 7.97 -15.16 8.12
CA LEU A 44 7.23 -16.25 8.74
C LEU A 44 7.81 -17.62 8.34
N VAL A 45 7.98 -17.85 7.04
CA VAL A 45 8.51 -19.12 6.51
C VAL A 45 9.90 -19.42 7.08
N LEU A 46 10.80 -18.42 7.10
CA LEU A 46 12.14 -18.59 7.67
C LEU A 46 12.11 -18.91 9.17
N LEU A 47 11.21 -18.28 9.93
CA LEU A 47 11.04 -18.56 11.37
C LEU A 47 10.48 -19.95 11.65
N LEU A 48 9.55 -20.43 10.82
CA LEU A 48 9.01 -21.78 10.91
C LEU A 48 10.09 -22.84 10.62
N ILE A 49 10.90 -22.62 9.58
CA ILE A 49 12.04 -23.50 9.25
C ILE A 49 13.04 -23.54 10.41
N ALA A 50 13.34 -22.37 10.98
CA ALA A 50 14.25 -22.26 12.12
C ALA A 50 13.65 -22.70 13.47
N ARG A 51 12.39 -23.16 13.48
CA ARG A 51 11.63 -23.58 14.69
C ARG A 51 11.65 -22.56 15.84
N SER A 52 11.69 -21.28 15.52
CA SER A 52 11.65 -20.23 16.55
C SER A 52 10.22 -19.87 16.93
N SER A 53 9.97 -19.65 18.22
CA SER A 53 8.69 -19.19 18.77
C SER A 53 8.26 -17.79 18.31
N ALA A 54 9.14 -17.02 17.67
CA ALA A 54 8.85 -15.67 17.19
C ALA A 54 7.91 -15.61 15.95
N TRP A 55 7.49 -16.76 15.41
CA TRP A 55 6.59 -16.86 14.25
C TRP A 55 5.22 -16.16 14.44
N LEU A 56 4.77 -16.00 15.69
CA LEU A 56 3.53 -15.29 16.02
C LEU A 56 3.50 -13.85 15.47
N LEU A 57 4.65 -13.16 15.48
CA LEU A 57 4.72 -11.76 15.09
C LEU A 57 4.43 -11.57 13.59
N PRO A 58 5.17 -12.16 12.63
CA PRO A 58 4.83 -12.01 11.22
C PRO A 58 3.46 -12.60 10.88
N LEU A 59 3.00 -13.63 11.58
CA LEU A 59 1.63 -14.15 11.38
C LEU A 59 0.57 -13.11 11.75
N SER A 60 0.73 -12.41 12.88
CA SER A 60 -0.21 -11.35 13.28
C SER A 60 -0.24 -10.20 12.25
N LEU A 61 0.92 -9.82 11.70
CA LEU A 61 1.02 -8.81 10.64
C LEU A 61 0.32 -9.27 9.35
N LEU A 62 0.44 -10.54 8.99
CA LEU A 62 -0.30 -11.13 7.86
C LEU A 62 -1.81 -11.14 8.13
N ALA A 63 -2.25 -11.47 9.35
CA ALA A 63 -3.68 -11.42 9.69
C ALA A 63 -4.24 -10.00 9.56
N LEU A 64 -3.48 -8.99 9.99
CA LEU A 64 -3.86 -7.57 9.88
C LEU A 64 -3.89 -7.04 8.44
N ILE A 65 -3.14 -7.65 7.52
CA ILE A 65 -3.11 -7.20 6.12
C ILE A 65 -4.32 -7.65 5.31
N VAL A 66 -4.96 -8.77 5.69
CA VAL A 66 -6.15 -9.31 5.03
C VAL A 66 -7.30 -8.30 4.96
N PRO A 67 -7.75 -7.64 6.06
CA PRO A 67 -8.80 -6.63 5.99
C PRO A 67 -8.37 -5.40 5.17
N ALA A 68 -7.10 -5.02 5.19
CA ALA A 68 -6.59 -3.93 4.36
C ALA A 68 -6.67 -4.25 2.86
N ILE A 69 -6.36 -5.49 2.46
CA ILE A 69 -6.52 -5.95 1.07
C ILE A 69 -8.01 -5.95 0.68
N GLY A 70 -8.89 -6.45 1.56
CA GLY A 70 -10.34 -6.45 1.33
C GLY A 70 -10.88 -5.02 1.12
N GLU A 71 -10.47 -4.08 1.95
CA GLU A 71 -10.82 -2.66 1.83
C GLU A 71 -10.33 -2.09 0.49
N GLN A 72 -9.09 -2.36 0.07
CA GLN A 72 -8.56 -1.89 -1.22
C GLN A 72 -9.31 -2.45 -2.43
N VAL A 73 -9.87 -3.67 -2.33
CA VAL A 73 -10.71 -4.26 -3.38
C VAL A 73 -12.09 -3.60 -3.40
N ILE A 74 -12.66 -3.27 -2.24
CA ILE A 74 -13.94 -2.55 -2.14
C ILE A 74 -13.80 -1.10 -2.64
N LEU A 75 -12.69 -0.44 -2.32
CA LEU A 75 -12.33 0.90 -2.79
C LEU A 75 -12.14 0.95 -4.32
N TYR A 76 -11.79 -0.19 -4.92
CA TYR A 76 -11.76 -0.34 -6.37
C TYR A 76 -13.18 -0.41 -6.99
N ARG A 77 -14.21 -0.69 -6.20
CA ARG A 77 -15.61 -0.74 -6.69
C ARG A 77 -16.40 0.51 -6.30
N THR A 78 -16.09 1.10 -5.16
CA THR A 78 -16.79 2.26 -4.59
C THR A 78 -15.88 3.48 -4.69
N HIS A 79 -16.36 4.59 -5.27
CA HIS A 79 -15.59 5.83 -5.45
C HIS A 79 -15.40 6.60 -4.12
N THR A 80 -15.25 5.88 -3.02
CA THR A 80 -14.98 6.46 -1.70
C THR A 80 -13.49 6.78 -1.61
N ASN A 81 -13.14 7.83 -0.86
CA ASN A 81 -11.74 8.25 -0.69
C ASN A 81 -11.14 7.79 0.65
N ARG A 82 -11.90 7.04 1.45
CA ARG A 82 -11.50 6.64 2.81
C ARG A 82 -11.04 5.19 2.84
N ALA A 83 -9.88 4.96 3.44
CA ALA A 83 -9.30 3.63 3.62
C ALA A 83 -8.74 3.46 5.05
N PRO A 84 -9.61 3.53 6.10
CA PRO A 84 -9.20 3.45 7.49
C PRO A 84 -8.44 2.17 7.85
N TRP A 85 -8.82 1.00 7.31
CA TRP A 85 -8.15 -0.28 7.63
C TRP A 85 -6.74 -0.33 7.06
N THR A 86 -6.58 0.09 5.81
CA THR A 86 -5.29 0.20 5.13
C THR A 86 -4.38 1.19 5.86
N SER A 87 -4.95 2.31 6.27
CA SER A 87 -4.23 3.37 6.99
C SER A 87 -3.74 2.87 8.36
N ASN A 88 -4.61 2.18 9.12
CA ASN A 88 -4.23 1.60 10.41
C ASN A 88 -3.19 0.48 10.28
N TYR A 89 -3.28 -0.34 9.21
CA TYR A 89 -2.27 -1.35 8.92
C TYR A 89 -0.87 -0.73 8.77
N PHE A 90 -0.71 0.33 7.97
CA PHE A 90 0.60 0.97 7.80
C PHE A 90 1.14 1.61 9.08
N LYS A 91 0.26 2.12 9.97
CA LYS A 91 0.67 2.55 11.32
C LYS A 91 1.23 1.40 12.14
N ILE A 92 0.48 0.30 12.24
CA ILE A 92 0.89 -0.85 13.05
C ILE A 92 2.17 -1.49 12.48
N GLN A 93 2.25 -1.67 11.16
CA GLN A 93 3.45 -2.17 10.50
C GLN A 93 4.66 -1.26 10.75
N GLY A 94 4.47 0.06 10.69
CA GLY A 94 5.51 1.04 11.01
C GLY A 94 6.00 0.93 12.46
N MET A 95 5.06 0.85 13.42
CA MET A 95 5.38 0.67 14.85
C MET A 95 6.14 -0.65 15.09
N MET A 96 5.73 -1.73 14.44
CA MET A 96 6.42 -3.02 14.55
C MET A 96 7.83 -2.94 13.96
N ASN A 97 8.03 -2.28 12.82
CA ASN A 97 9.37 -2.08 12.25
C ASN A 97 10.28 -1.27 13.20
N VAL A 98 9.75 -0.27 13.90
CA VAL A 98 10.49 0.49 14.94
C VAL A 98 10.86 -0.44 16.10
N GLY A 99 9.89 -1.22 16.61
CA GLY A 99 10.13 -2.17 17.70
C GLY A 99 11.20 -3.21 17.34
N ILE A 100 11.12 -3.79 16.14
CA ILE A 100 12.10 -4.76 15.65
C ILE A 100 13.48 -4.12 15.50
N SER A 101 13.57 -2.89 15.00
CA SER A 101 14.84 -2.15 14.91
C SER A 101 15.52 -2.01 16.27
N GLY A 102 14.75 -1.75 17.34
CA GLY A 102 15.26 -1.73 18.71
C GLY A 102 15.70 -3.12 19.19
N LEU A 103 14.93 -4.17 18.86
CA LEU A 103 15.25 -5.54 19.25
C LEU A 103 16.56 -6.06 18.65
N LEU A 104 16.98 -5.58 17.48
CA LEU A 104 18.26 -5.96 16.85
C LEU A 104 19.49 -5.66 17.73
N LEU A 105 19.39 -4.66 18.61
CA LEU A 105 20.45 -4.27 19.54
C LEU A 105 20.44 -5.07 20.84
N THR A 106 19.42 -5.90 21.07
CA THR A 106 19.21 -6.64 22.32
C THR A 106 19.56 -8.13 22.16
N PRO A 107 19.71 -8.88 23.27
CA PRO A 107 19.91 -10.33 23.23
C PRO A 107 18.77 -11.12 22.55
N TRP A 108 17.59 -10.50 22.38
CA TRP A 108 16.41 -11.11 21.76
C TRP A 108 16.56 -11.30 20.25
N TYR A 109 17.60 -10.74 19.62
CA TYR A 109 17.94 -10.95 18.22
C TYR A 109 17.87 -12.43 17.79
N ARG A 110 18.45 -13.33 18.60
CA ARG A 110 18.53 -14.77 18.29
C ARG A 110 17.15 -15.43 18.17
N SER A 111 16.13 -14.88 18.82
CA SER A 111 14.76 -15.40 18.72
C SER A 111 14.08 -14.94 17.44
N PHE A 112 14.25 -13.68 17.03
CA PHE A 112 13.58 -13.10 15.85
C PHE A 112 14.32 -13.36 14.53
N PHE A 113 15.63 -13.58 14.59
CA PHE A 113 16.49 -13.83 13.43
C PHE A 113 17.45 -15.01 13.68
N PRO A 114 16.96 -16.21 14.06
CA PRO A 114 17.79 -17.39 14.32
C PRO A 114 18.52 -17.92 13.08
N PHE A 115 18.06 -17.53 11.89
CA PHE A 115 18.58 -17.92 10.59
C PHE A 115 19.72 -17.01 10.09
N MET A 116 20.03 -15.92 10.81
CA MET A 116 21.08 -14.98 10.45
C MET A 116 22.22 -15.00 11.47
N SER A 117 23.44 -14.73 11.00
CA SER A 117 24.61 -14.61 11.88
C SER A 117 24.47 -13.42 12.83
N ASN A 118 25.05 -13.51 14.02
CA ASN A 118 25.00 -12.44 15.03
C ASN A 118 26.15 -11.44 14.87
N ASP A 119 26.47 -11.08 13.63
CA ASP A 119 27.57 -10.16 13.29
C ASP A 119 27.07 -8.72 13.21
N HIS A 120 27.96 -7.76 13.47
CA HIS A 120 27.64 -6.34 13.36
C HIS A 120 27.17 -5.95 11.95
N SER A 121 27.80 -6.49 10.90
CA SER A 121 27.43 -6.23 9.51
C SER A 121 26.00 -6.67 9.20
N THR A 122 25.61 -7.87 9.65
CA THR A 122 24.25 -8.42 9.46
C THR A 122 23.20 -7.59 10.19
N LYS A 123 23.49 -7.18 11.42
CA LYS A 123 22.60 -6.29 12.19
C LYS A 123 22.43 -4.93 11.53
N LEU A 124 23.52 -4.34 11.02
CA LEU A 124 23.47 -3.05 10.32
C LEU A 124 22.62 -3.15 9.03
N PHE A 125 22.78 -4.23 8.27
CA PHE A 125 21.98 -4.50 7.08
C PHE A 125 20.49 -4.64 7.43
N LEU A 126 20.14 -5.43 8.45
CA LEU A 126 18.76 -5.58 8.88
C LEU A 126 18.18 -4.26 9.39
N LEU A 127 18.96 -3.47 10.14
CA LEU A 127 18.55 -2.17 10.63
C LEU A 127 18.24 -1.22 9.47
N ALA A 128 19.10 -1.15 8.45
CA ALA A 128 18.85 -0.37 7.24
C ALA A 128 17.56 -0.82 6.53
N LEU A 129 17.31 -2.12 6.45
CA LEU A 129 16.09 -2.69 5.87
C LEU A 129 14.84 -2.27 6.65
N PHE A 130 14.82 -2.43 7.98
CA PHE A 130 13.66 -2.03 8.79
C PHE A 130 13.44 -0.51 8.80
N VAL A 131 14.51 0.29 8.82
CA VAL A 131 14.43 1.75 8.68
C VAL A 131 13.82 2.14 7.33
N SER A 132 14.24 1.48 6.24
CA SER A 132 13.61 1.70 4.92
C SER A 132 12.12 1.34 4.95
N GLY A 133 11.74 0.26 5.64
CA GLY A 133 10.36 -0.13 5.86
C GLY A 133 9.54 0.94 6.59
N ILE A 134 10.10 1.58 7.62
CA ILE A 134 9.47 2.69 8.35
C ILE A 134 9.21 3.87 7.41
N PHE A 135 10.18 4.24 6.58
CA PHE A 135 10.01 5.31 5.59
C PHE A 135 8.88 4.99 4.60
N VAL A 136 8.81 3.75 4.10
CA VAL A 136 7.74 3.31 3.20
C VAL A 136 6.38 3.37 3.90
N CYS A 137 6.26 2.92 5.15
CA CYS A 137 5.02 3.04 5.92
C CYS A 137 4.60 4.50 6.11
N GLY A 138 5.54 5.40 6.45
CA GLY A 138 5.28 6.83 6.58
C GLY A 138 4.84 7.48 5.25
N PHE A 139 5.47 7.08 4.14
CA PHE A 139 5.07 7.52 2.81
C PHE A 139 3.65 7.06 2.45
N CYS A 140 3.31 5.79 2.71
CA CYS A 140 1.96 5.26 2.51
C CYS A 140 0.93 6.02 3.33
N TRP A 141 1.22 6.26 4.62
CA TRP A 141 0.37 7.03 5.52
C TRP A 141 0.08 8.44 4.96
N PHE A 142 1.13 9.20 4.64
CA PHE A 142 1.00 10.55 4.12
C PHE A 142 0.23 10.60 2.79
N ARG A 143 0.47 9.60 1.92
CA ARG A 143 -0.25 9.49 0.65
C ARG A 143 -1.72 9.17 0.86
N LEU A 144 -2.06 8.26 1.77
CA LEU A 144 -3.45 7.92 2.11
C LEU A 144 -4.20 9.14 2.65
N GLU A 145 -3.58 9.93 3.52
CA GLU A 145 -4.18 11.16 4.05
C GLU A 145 -4.42 12.21 2.95
N LYS A 146 -3.47 12.37 2.02
CA LYS A 146 -3.67 13.25 0.85
C LYS A 146 -4.81 12.81 -0.06
N ILE A 147 -4.97 11.50 -0.26
CA ILE A 147 -6.05 10.95 -1.08
C ILE A 147 -7.40 11.16 -0.38
N GLU A 148 -7.46 10.94 0.94
CA GLU A 148 -8.68 11.18 1.73
C GLU A 148 -9.13 12.66 1.66
N ARG A 149 -8.17 13.59 1.76
CA ARG A 149 -8.43 15.04 1.64
C ARG A 149 -8.61 15.53 0.20
N ASN A 150 -8.51 14.66 -0.81
CA ASN A 150 -8.52 15.01 -2.24
C ASN A 150 -7.47 16.07 -2.63
N GLN A 151 -6.32 16.07 -1.94
CA GLN A 151 -5.21 16.99 -2.18
C GLN A 151 -4.09 16.37 -3.01
N ASP A 152 -4.27 15.15 -3.49
CA ASP A 152 -3.29 14.48 -4.33
C ASP A 152 -3.23 15.07 -5.75
N ARG A 153 -2.04 15.04 -6.33
CA ARG A 153 -1.78 15.54 -7.69
C ARG A 153 -2.61 14.80 -8.75
N GLN A 154 -2.98 13.53 -8.49
CA GLN A 154 -3.80 12.73 -9.40
C GLN A 154 -5.25 13.24 -9.41
N TYR A 155 -5.82 13.59 -8.25
CA TYR A 155 -7.14 14.23 -8.17
C TYR A 155 -7.22 15.53 -8.98
N GLN A 156 -6.20 16.40 -8.92
CA GLN A 156 -6.19 17.62 -9.73
C GLN A 156 -6.20 17.34 -11.24
N ARG A 157 -5.46 16.32 -11.71
CA ARG A 157 -5.48 15.90 -13.12
C ARG A 157 -6.86 15.38 -13.52
N VAL A 158 -7.52 14.62 -12.64
CA VAL A 158 -8.86 14.10 -12.90
C VAL A 158 -9.88 15.25 -13.04
N LYS A 159 -9.85 16.23 -12.13
CA LYS A 159 -10.72 17.42 -12.24
C LYS A 159 -10.47 18.26 -13.50
N GLN A 160 -9.22 18.40 -13.91
CA GLN A 160 -8.89 19.08 -15.17
C GLN A 160 -9.47 18.32 -16.37
N TYR A 161 -9.34 16.99 -16.39
CA TYR A 161 -9.89 16.14 -17.45
C TYR A 161 -11.42 16.20 -17.50
N GLU A 162 -12.07 16.20 -16.33
CA GLU A 162 -13.51 16.36 -16.20
C GLU A 162 -13.99 17.71 -16.75
N LYS A 163 -13.29 18.81 -16.40
CA LYS A 163 -13.60 20.16 -16.90
C LYS A 163 -13.48 20.26 -18.42
N ILE A 164 -12.40 19.72 -19.00
CA ILE A 164 -12.20 19.67 -20.46
C ILE A 164 -13.30 18.82 -21.13
N SER A 165 -13.67 17.70 -20.50
CA SER A 165 -14.72 16.82 -21.02
C SER A 165 -16.12 17.45 -20.96
N GLN A 166 -16.40 18.31 -19.99
CA GLN A 166 -17.67 19.05 -19.89
C GLN A 166 -17.72 20.24 -20.86
N LEU A 167 -16.62 20.97 -21.03
CA LEU A 167 -16.52 22.09 -21.99
C LEU A 167 -16.74 21.64 -23.44
N GLY A 168 -16.29 20.45 -23.81
CA GLY A 168 -16.53 19.87 -25.14
C GLY A 168 -17.98 19.46 -25.43
N LYS A 169 -18.87 19.41 -24.41
CA LYS A 169 -20.31 19.16 -24.60
C LYS A 169 -21.14 20.43 -24.80
N GLY A 170 -20.63 21.61 -24.42
CA GLY A 170 -21.34 22.89 -24.51
C GLY A 170 -21.00 23.74 -25.74
N SER A 171 -20.19 23.21 -26.66
CA SER A 171 -19.71 23.91 -27.86
C SER A 171 -20.22 23.30 -29.18
N ASN A 172 -21.24 22.44 -29.12
CA ASN A 172 -21.92 21.87 -30.29
C ASN A 172 -23.40 22.27 -30.27
#